data_AF-A0A8S3JPX6-F1
#
_entry.id   AF-A0A8S3JPX6-F1
#
_cell.length_a   1.000
_cell.length_b   1.000
_cell.length_c   1.000
_cell.angle_alpha   90.00
_cell.angle_beta   90.00
_cell.angle_gamma   90.00
#
_symmetry.space_group_name_H-M   'P 1'
#
loop_
_entity.id
_entity.type
_entity.pdbx_description
1 polymer ?
#
loop_
_entity_poly.entity_id
_entity_poly.type
_entity_poly.pdbx_seq_one_letter_code
_entity_poly.pdbx_strand_id
1 'polypeptide(L)'
;MYHTDFNGYYFHTIYYLLFSFLLIKLTSSSLTNIHQVNEAVFINPETNSATIRCPLDLKHDFNIQWYDAINNRYETDHQGYYHINGVEPYDRELICSSVSRTGIEEDDQYRIKIRMY
;
A
#
# COMPACT_ATOMS: atom_id res chain seq x y z
N MET A 1 0.61 52.77 -32.40
CA MET A 1 0.46 52.61 -30.94
C MET A 1 -0.20 51.26 -30.73
N TYR A 2 0.58 50.24 -30.40
CA TYR A 2 0.07 48.88 -30.21
C TYR A 2 -0.67 48.84 -28.88
N HIS A 3 -2.00 48.79 -28.93
CA HIS A 3 -2.78 48.35 -27.77
C HIS A 3 -2.54 46.85 -27.62
N THR A 4 -1.54 46.48 -26.84
CA THR A 4 -1.48 45.13 -26.30
C THR A 4 -2.60 45.01 -25.28
N ASP A 5 -3.61 44.20 -25.61
CA ASP A 5 -4.77 43.91 -24.78
C ASP A 5 -4.33 43.37 -23.41
N PHE A 6 -4.20 44.29 -22.45
CA PHE A 6 -3.82 44.02 -21.07
C PHE A 6 -4.66 42.87 -20.48
N ASN A 7 -5.96 42.82 -20.82
CA ASN A 7 -6.90 41.81 -20.34
C ASN A 7 -6.60 40.38 -20.84
N GLY A 8 -6.06 40.22 -22.06
CA GLY A 8 -5.71 38.91 -22.60
C GLY A 8 -4.53 38.28 -21.88
N TYR A 9 -3.55 39.11 -21.51
CA TYR A 9 -2.36 38.67 -20.77
C TYR A 9 -2.73 38.17 -19.36
N TYR A 10 -3.55 38.90 -18.60
CA TYR A 10 -4.00 38.48 -17.27
C TYR A 10 -4.80 37.17 -17.32
N PHE A 11 -5.67 37.00 -18.32
CA PHE A 11 -6.46 35.79 -18.46
C PHE A 11 -5.58 34.57 -18.79
N HIS A 12 -4.56 34.74 -19.64
CA HIS A 12 -3.56 33.70 -19.90
C HIS A 12 -2.74 33.37 -18.65
N THR A 13 -2.22 34.36 -17.92
CA THR A 13 -1.41 34.11 -16.72
C THR A 13 -2.21 33.35 -15.64
N ILE A 14 -3.47 33.73 -15.40
CA ILE A 14 -4.33 33.03 -14.44
C ILE A 14 -4.62 31.60 -14.90
N TYR A 15 -4.87 31.39 -16.21
CA TYR A 15 -5.08 30.05 -16.77
C TYR A 15 -3.85 29.15 -16.56
N TYR A 16 -2.64 29.65 -16.83
CA TYR A 16 -1.40 28.88 -16.61
C TYR A 16 -1.14 28.59 -15.13
N LEU A 17 -1.46 29.51 -14.22
CA LEU A 17 -1.35 29.30 -12.77
C LEU A 17 -2.33 28.24 -12.27
N LEU A 18 -3.59 28.28 -12.72
CA LEU A 18 -4.59 27.27 -12.34
C LEU A 18 -4.25 25.89 -12.92
N PHE A 19 -3.81 25.85 -14.19
CA PHE A 19 -3.42 24.61 -14.86
C PHE A 19 -2.17 23.98 -14.21
N SER A 20 -1.16 24.78 -13.86
CA SER A 20 0.02 24.29 -13.13
C SER A 20 -0.33 23.80 -11.73
N PHE A 21 -1.23 24.46 -11.01
CA PHE A 21 -1.72 23.98 -9.72
C PHE A 21 -2.50 22.65 -9.84
N LEU A 22 -3.27 22.47 -10.91
CA LEU A 22 -3.98 21.22 -11.20
C LEU A 22 -2.99 20.07 -11.49
N LEU A 23 -1.94 20.33 -12.27
CA LEU A 23 -0.89 19.36 -12.60
C LEU A 23 -0.08 18.97 -11.36
N ILE A 24 0.22 19.91 -10.46
CA ILE A 24 0.93 19.64 -9.20
C ILE A 24 0.07 18.73 -8.30
N LYS A 25 -1.24 18.97 -8.18
CA LYS A 25 -2.14 18.09 -7.41
C LYS A 25 -2.29 16.69 -8.01
N LEU A 26 -2.17 16.53 -9.33
CA LEU A 26 -2.24 15.23 -10.00
C LEU A 26 -0.95 14.41 -9.85
N THR A 27 0.18 15.05 -9.52
CA THR A 27 1.50 14.39 -9.41
C THR A 27 1.93 14.12 -7.99
N SER A 28 1.21 14.62 -6.98
CA SER A 28 1.41 14.28 -5.57
C SER A 28 0.77 12.92 -5.22
N SER A 29 0.99 11.91 -6.04
CA SER A 29 0.76 10.52 -5.65
C SER A 29 1.74 10.21 -4.52
N SER A 30 1.26 9.85 -3.34
CA SER A 30 2.15 9.40 -2.27
C SER A 30 2.99 8.24 -2.80
N LEU A 31 4.32 8.36 -2.69
CA LEU A 31 5.23 7.26 -2.98
C LEU A 31 5.15 6.32 -1.79
N THR A 32 4.26 5.33 -1.88
CA THR A 32 4.22 4.24 -0.91
C THR A 32 5.50 3.41 -1.07
N ASN A 33 6.32 3.35 -0.02
CA ASN A 33 7.52 2.52 -0.01
C ASN A 33 7.10 1.07 0.23
N ILE A 34 7.35 0.21 -0.76
CA ILE A 34 7.09 -1.23 -0.65
C ILE A 34 8.42 -1.94 -0.36
N HIS A 35 8.60 -2.38 0.87
CA HIS A 35 9.71 -3.22 1.29
C HIS A 35 9.50 -4.67 0.84
N GLN A 36 10.55 -5.34 0.39
CA GLN A 36 10.47 -6.74 -0.05
C GLN A 36 11.10 -7.67 0.99
N VAL A 37 10.37 -8.72 1.36
CA VAL A 37 10.82 -9.75 2.30
C VAL A 37 10.59 -11.12 1.65
N ASN A 38 11.56 -12.03 1.75
CA ASN A 38 11.42 -13.41 1.32
C ASN A 38 11.33 -14.29 2.57
N GLU A 39 10.27 -15.08 2.69
CA GLU A 39 9.99 -15.89 3.87
C GLU A 39 9.75 -17.35 3.46
N ALA A 40 10.45 -18.27 4.13
CA ALA A 40 10.24 -19.70 3.98
C ALA A 40 9.31 -20.16 5.10
N VAL A 41 8.19 -20.80 4.74
CA VAL A 41 7.13 -21.14 5.68
C VAL A 41 6.86 -22.64 5.60
N PHE A 42 6.95 -23.30 6.76
CA PHE A 42 6.68 -24.72 6.90
C PHE A 42 5.25 -24.93 7.39
N ILE A 43 4.48 -25.77 6.69
CA ILE A 43 3.12 -26.09 7.10
C ILE A 43 3.18 -27.03 8.30
N ASN A 44 2.41 -26.73 9.36
CA ASN A 44 2.23 -27.65 10.46
C ASN A 44 1.44 -28.87 9.96
N PRO A 45 2.00 -30.09 9.98
CA PRO A 45 1.34 -31.28 9.46
C PRO A 45 0.12 -31.71 10.28
N GLU A 46 0.02 -31.30 11.55
CA GLU A 46 -1.09 -31.68 12.43
C GLU A 46 -2.34 -30.85 12.17
N THR A 47 -2.18 -29.54 11.95
CA THR A 47 -3.28 -28.62 11.68
C THR A 47 -3.49 -28.35 10.19
N ASN A 48 -2.57 -28.83 9.35
CA ASN A 48 -2.43 -28.47 7.95
C ASN A 48 -2.54 -26.95 7.75
N SER A 49 -1.78 -26.17 8.53
CA SER A 49 -1.80 -24.72 8.45
C SER A 49 -0.48 -24.08 8.86
N ALA A 50 -0.29 -22.83 8.47
CA ALA A 50 0.85 -22.01 8.86
C ALA A 50 0.38 -20.61 9.24
N THR A 51 1.22 -19.87 9.96
CA THR A 51 0.96 -18.47 10.29
C THR A 51 2.19 -17.64 9.92
N ILE A 52 1.94 -16.46 9.38
CA ILE A 52 2.97 -15.51 8.99
C ILE A 52 2.71 -14.20 9.71
N ARG A 53 3.77 -13.56 10.17
CA ARG A 53 3.69 -12.28 10.86
C ARG A 53 4.12 -11.16 9.93
N CYS A 54 3.39 -10.05 9.94
CA CYS A 54 3.84 -8.86 9.21
C CYS A 54 5.08 -8.25 9.90
N PRO A 55 6.16 -7.94 9.16
CA PRO A 55 7.42 -7.39 9.70
C PRO A 55 7.33 -5.89 10.06
N LEU A 56 6.13 -5.30 10.10
CA LEU A 56 5.92 -3.93 10.56
C LEU A 56 6.28 -3.81 12.05
N ASP A 57 7.04 -2.77 12.40
CA ASP A 57 7.33 -2.44 13.80
C ASP A 57 6.05 -1.88 14.44
N LEU A 58 5.31 -2.74 15.12
CA LEU A 58 4.04 -2.42 15.77
C LEU A 58 4.28 -1.56 17.01
N LYS A 59 4.51 -0.27 16.80
CA LYS A 59 4.18 0.71 17.84
C LYS A 59 2.67 0.58 18.07
N HIS A 60 2.28 0.42 19.34
CA HIS A 60 0.91 0.06 19.69
C HIS A 60 -0.15 0.88 18.93
N ASP A 61 -1.26 0.25 18.56
CA ASP A 61 -2.50 0.81 17.97
C ASP A 61 -2.69 0.81 16.43
N PHE A 62 -1.91 0.04 15.66
CA PHE A 62 -2.16 -0.13 14.22
C PHE A 62 -3.02 -1.35 13.87
N ASN A 63 -3.97 -1.16 12.95
CA ASN A 63 -4.70 -2.27 12.34
C ASN A 63 -3.92 -2.74 11.12
N ILE A 64 -3.34 -3.94 11.17
CA ILE A 64 -2.64 -4.51 10.01
C ILE A 64 -3.68 -5.04 9.03
N GLN A 65 -3.51 -4.68 7.76
CA GLN A 65 -4.28 -5.24 6.66
C GLN A 65 -3.37 -6.06 5.75
N TRP A 66 -3.90 -7.17 5.26
CA TRP A 66 -3.21 -8.04 4.33
C TRP A 66 -3.92 -8.02 2.99
N TYR A 67 -3.12 -8.09 1.93
CA TYR A 67 -3.57 -8.06 0.55
C TYR A 67 -2.83 -9.10 -0.26
N ASP A 68 -3.41 -9.50 -1.38
CA ASP A 68 -2.69 -10.25 -2.41
C ASP A 68 -1.82 -9.31 -3.28
N ALA A 69 -1.10 -9.90 -4.25
CA ALA A 69 -0.23 -9.16 -5.16
C ALA A 69 -0.96 -8.16 -6.08
N ILE A 70 -2.28 -8.26 -6.20
CA ILE A 70 -3.16 -7.40 -7.02
C ILE A 70 -4.06 -6.51 -6.14
N ASN A 71 -3.74 -6.38 -4.85
CA ASN A 71 -4.40 -5.54 -3.84
C ASN A 71 -5.83 -5.96 -3.43
N ASN A 72 -6.22 -7.23 -3.58
CA ASN A 72 -7.43 -7.72 -2.93
C ASN A 72 -7.16 -7.95 -1.43
N ARG A 73 -8.01 -7.38 -0.59
CA ARG A 73 -7.89 -7.47 0.86
C ARG A 73 -8.29 -8.85 1.39
N TYR A 74 -7.49 -9.40 2.29
CA TYR A 74 -7.81 -10.58 3.08
C TYR A 74 -8.43 -10.20 4.43
N GLU A 75 -9.33 -11.04 4.93
CA GLU A 75 -9.78 -10.99 6.32
C GLU A 75 -8.65 -11.47 7.23
N THR A 76 -8.34 -10.70 8.25
CA THR A 76 -7.19 -10.95 9.13
C THR A 76 -7.62 -10.80 10.58
N ASP A 77 -6.95 -11.51 11.47
CA ASP A 77 -7.11 -11.25 12.89
C ASP A 77 -6.41 -9.93 13.25
N HIS A 78 -6.93 -9.23 14.27
CA HIS A 78 -6.39 -7.94 14.70
C HIS A 78 -4.96 -8.01 15.29
N GLN A 79 -4.28 -9.16 15.21
CA GLN A 79 -2.96 -9.38 15.80
C GLN A 79 -1.83 -9.28 14.79
N GLY A 80 -2.13 -9.01 13.52
CA GLY A 80 -1.10 -8.81 12.50
C GLY A 80 -0.51 -10.10 11.95
N TYR A 81 -1.22 -11.21 12.15
CA TYR A 81 -0.89 -12.50 11.57
C TYR A 81 -1.79 -12.77 10.37
N TYR A 82 -1.23 -13.50 9.41
CA TYR A 82 -1.97 -14.09 8.32
C TYR A 82 -1.96 -15.60 8.48
N HIS A 83 -3.14 -16.21 8.48
CA HIS A 83 -3.30 -17.66 8.59
C HIS A 83 -3.39 -18.28 7.20
N ILE A 84 -2.53 -19.26 6.93
CA ILE A 84 -2.51 -20.03 5.70
C ILE A 84 -3.08 -21.41 5.99
N ASN A 85 -4.15 -21.77 5.30
CA ASN A 85 -4.66 -23.13 5.29
C ASN A 85 -3.91 -23.96 4.23
N GLY A 86 -3.35 -25.08 4.64
CA GLY A 86 -2.53 -26.01 3.84
C GLY A 86 -3.30 -26.80 2.78
N VAL A 87 -4.53 -26.40 2.45
CA VAL A 87 -5.23 -26.91 1.25
C VAL A 87 -4.58 -26.34 -0.02
N GLU A 88 -3.84 -25.23 0.10
CA GLU A 88 -3.25 -24.52 -1.03
C GLU A 88 -1.71 -24.40 -0.96
N PRO A 89 -0.95 -25.44 -1.36
CA PRO A 89 0.50 -25.36 -1.44
C PRO A 89 0.90 -24.67 -2.76
N TYR A 90 1.01 -23.34 -2.75
CA TYR A 90 1.69 -22.61 -3.81
C TYR A 90 2.41 -21.38 -3.28
N ASP A 91 3.55 -21.09 -3.90
CA ASP A 91 4.31 -19.86 -3.68
C ASP A 91 3.41 -18.66 -3.96
N ARG A 92 3.31 -17.73 -3.02
CA ARG A 92 2.43 -16.56 -3.12
C ARG A 92 3.13 -15.29 -2.64
N GLU A 93 2.73 -14.17 -3.21
CA GLU A 93 3.12 -12.85 -2.73
C GLU A 93 1.94 -12.25 -1.96
N LEU A 94 2.21 -11.82 -0.73
CA LEU A 94 1.29 -11.07 0.11
C LEU A 94 1.84 -9.67 0.32
N ILE A 95 0.96 -8.71 0.51
CA ILE A 95 1.32 -7.37 0.95
C ILE A 95 0.68 -7.15 2.31
N CYS A 96 1.46 -6.74 3.31
CA CYS A 96 0.91 -6.27 4.58
C CYS A 96 1.18 -4.77 4.74
N SER A 97 0.19 -4.05 5.26
CA SER A 97 0.20 -2.60 5.46
C SER A 97 -0.39 -2.27 6.82
N SER A 98 0.06 -1.16 7.43
CA SER A 98 -0.61 -0.61 8.60
C SER A 98 -1.62 0.45 8.19
N VAL A 99 -2.81 0.35 8.75
CA VAL A 99 -3.84 1.39 8.62
C VAL A 99 -4.03 2.03 9.98
N SER A 100 -3.79 3.33 10.04
CA SER A 100 -4.07 4.13 11.23
C SER A 100 -5.58 4.12 11.54
N ARG A 101 -5.97 4.36 12.80
CA ARG A 101 -7.40 4.43 13.20
C ARG A 101 -8.20 5.49 12.43
N THR A 102 -7.53 6.48 11.82
CA THR A 102 -8.16 7.50 10.98
C THR A 102 -8.44 7.01 9.56
N GLY A 103 -8.10 5.76 9.23
CA GLY A 103 -8.26 5.17 7.89
C GLY A 103 -7.20 5.63 6.90
N ILE A 104 -6.17 6.34 7.37
CA ILE A 104 -5.03 6.74 6.54
C ILE A 104 -4.04 5.57 6.53
N GLU A 105 -3.76 5.05 5.34
CA GLU A 105 -2.67 4.10 5.12
C GLU A 105 -1.35 4.81 5.37
N GLU A 106 -0.49 4.24 6.22
CA GLU A 106 0.86 4.77 6.38
C GLU A 106 1.75 4.28 5.21
N ASP A 107 2.78 5.06 4.89
CA ASP A 107 3.57 4.93 3.67
C ASP A 107 4.41 3.63 3.58
N ASP A 108 4.45 2.83 4.64
CA ASP A 108 5.25 1.60 4.72
C ASP A 108 4.39 0.35 4.46
N GLN A 109 4.58 -0.24 3.28
CA GLN A 109 4.01 -1.54 2.91
C GLN A 109 5.11 -2.59 2.82
N TYR A 110 4.81 -3.83 3.17
CA TYR A 110 5.73 -4.95 3.07
C TYR A 110 5.17 -6.02 2.13
N ARG A 111 5.83 -6.21 1.00
CA ARG A 111 5.60 -7.31 0.08
C ARG A 111 6.40 -8.53 0.53
N ILE A 112 5.71 -9.53 1.04
CA ILE A 112 6.26 -10.78 1.55
C ILE A 112 6.07 -11.86 0.49
N LYS A 113 7.18 -12.43 0.00
CA LYS A 113 7.19 -13.56 -0.92
C LYS A 113 7.35 -14.84 -0.12
N ILE A 114 6.36 -15.72 -0.20
CA ILE A 114 6.30 -16.93 0.60
C ILE A 114 6.69 -18.11 -0.27
N ARG A 115 7.62 -18.93 0.23
CA ARG A 115 7.92 -20.25 -0.29
C ARG A 115 7.47 -21.30 0.72
N MET A 116 6.49 -22.12 0.35
CA MET A 116 5.93 -23.15 1.24
C MET A 116 6.63 -24.50 1.03
N TYR A 117 6.92 -25.17 2.15
CA TYR A 117 7.58 -26.48 2.21
C TYR A 117 6.80 -27.48 3.07
#